data_AF-A0A2S6FUY8-F1
#
_entry.id   AF-A0A2S6FUY8-F1
#
_cell.length_a   1.000
_cell.length_b   1.000
_cell.length_c   1.000
_cell.angle_alpha   90.00
_cell.angle_beta   90.00
_cell.angle_gamma   90.00
#
_symmetry.space_group_name_H-M   'P 1'
#
loop_
_entity.id
_entity.type
_entity.pdbx_description
1 polymer ?
#
loop_
_entity_poly.entity_id
_entity_poly.type
_entity_poly.pdbx_seq_one_letter_code
_entity_poly.pdbx_strand_id
1 'polypeptide(L)' 'MKMFKILMKYSDGSSEEQDEVFDSEAEAEDYAGYLCSCYHDGAEILNLSNPGDYPIDEDDDVDYEILEVDV' A
#
# COMPACT_ATOMS: atom_id res chain seq x y z
N MET A 1 5.40 0.99 -24.80
CA MET A 1 4.86 -0.28 -24.25
C MET A 1 4.11 0.13 -23.00
N LYS A 2 2.90 -0.41 -22.73
CA LYS A 2 2.18 -0.01 -21.53
C LYS A 2 2.90 -0.58 -20.31
N MET A 3 3.20 0.27 -19.35
CA MET A 3 3.77 -0.12 -18.06
C MET A 3 2.83 0.35 -16.96
N PHE A 4 2.93 -0.25 -15.79
CA PHE A 4 2.03 0.02 -14.67
C PHE A 4 2.82 0.39 -13.41
N LYS A 5 2.33 1.39 -12.68
CA LYS A 5 2.83 1.82 -11.38
C LYS A 5 1.72 1.76 -10.34
N ILE A 6 2.10 1.75 -9.07
CA ILE A 6 1.17 1.72 -7.94
C ILE A 6 1.25 3.05 -7.20
N LEU A 7 0.10 3.65 -6.91
CA LEU A 7 -0.05 4.78 -6.00
C LEU A 7 -0.82 4.30 -4.76
N MET A 8 -0.13 4.15 -3.64
CA MET A 8 -0.75 3.87 -2.34
C MET A 8 -1.50 5.12 -1.87
N LYS A 9 -2.67 4.94 -1.26
CA LYS A 9 -3.52 6.01 -0.72
C LYS A 9 -3.82 5.71 0.74
N TYR A 10 -3.48 6.66 1.61
CA TYR A 10 -3.64 6.51 3.05
C TYR A 10 -4.86 7.26 3.55
N SER A 11 -5.40 6.82 4.69
CA SER A 11 -6.56 7.39 5.38
C SER A 11 -6.42 8.90 5.69
N ASP A 12 -5.20 9.38 5.90
CA ASP A 12 -4.87 10.79 6.17
C ASP A 12 -4.90 11.69 4.92
N GLY A 13 -5.21 11.12 3.76
CA GLY A 13 -5.27 11.80 2.47
C GLY A 13 -3.91 11.97 1.79
N SER A 14 -2.83 11.45 2.39
CA SER A 14 -1.55 11.34 1.72
C SER A 14 -1.52 10.16 0.75
N SER A 15 -0.53 10.17 -0.14
CA SER A 15 -0.33 9.12 -1.13
C SER A 15 1.14 8.91 -1.43
N GLU A 16 1.53 7.68 -1.76
CA GLU A 16 2.91 7.30 -2.07
C GLU A 16 2.98 6.50 -3.37
N GLU A 17 3.66 7.05 -4.38
CA GLU A 17 3.96 6.33 -5.61
C GLU A 17 5.12 5.36 -5.35
N GLN A 18 4.91 4.09 -5.68
CA GLN A 18 5.92 3.04 -5.52
C GLN A 18 6.97 3.13 -6.64
N ASP A 19 8.21 2.75 -6.33
CA ASP A 19 9.33 2.81 -7.27
C ASP A 19 9.26 1.70 -8.34
N GLU A 20 8.63 0.57 -8.01
CA GLU A 20 8.46 -0.58 -8.90
C GLU A 20 7.59 -0.25 -10.12
N VAL A 21 7.97 -0.83 -11.27
CA VAL A 21 7.24 -0.72 -12.54
C VAL A 21 6.96 -2.12 -13.06
N PHE A 22 5.73 -2.37 -13.48
CA PHE A 22 5.25 -3.68 -13.91
C PHE A 22 4.90 -3.69 -15.39
N ASP A 23 5.12 -4.83 -16.04
CA ASP A 23 4.77 -5.05 -17.45
C ASP A 23 3.27 -5.35 -17.64
N SER A 24 2.56 -5.67 -16.55
CA SER A 24 1.12 -5.95 -16.57
C SER A 24 0.38 -5.36 -15.37
N GLU A 25 -0.88 -4.98 -15.59
CA GLU A 25 -1.78 -4.46 -14.54
C GLU A 25 -2.00 -5.50 -13.43
N ALA A 26 -2.17 -6.76 -13.79
CA ALA A 26 -2.39 -7.85 -12.83
C ALA A 26 -1.19 -8.05 -11.87
N GLU A 27 0.05 -7.93 -12.35
CA GLU A 27 1.24 -7.99 -11.48
C GLU A 27 1.29 -6.80 -10.52
N ALA A 28 0.88 -5.62 -10.98
CA ALA A 28 0.79 -4.43 -10.14
C ALA A 28 -0.33 -4.56 -9.08
N GLU A 29 -1.50 -5.11 -9.44
CA GLU A 29 -2.61 -5.38 -8.51
C GLU A 29 -2.23 -6.40 -7.43
N ASP A 30 -1.59 -7.52 -7.82
CA ASP A 30 -1.13 -8.54 -6.88
C ASP A 30 -0.11 -7.95 -5.89
N TYR A 31 0.82 -7.11 -6.37
CA TYR A 31 1.80 -6.45 -5.52
C TYR A 31 1.17 -5.38 -4.63
N ALA A 32 0.22 -4.60 -5.13
CA ALA A 32 -0.51 -3.60 -4.33
C ALA A 32 -1.31 -4.25 -3.20
N GLY A 33 -1.95 -5.39 -3.46
CA GLY A 33 -2.63 -6.18 -2.41
C GLY A 33 -1.67 -6.72 -1.35
N TYR A 34 -0.46 -7.11 -1.75
CA TYR A 34 0.61 -7.46 -0.82
C TYR A 34 1.02 -6.27 0.05
N LEU A 35 1.19 -5.07 -0.53
CA LEU A 35 1.52 -3.85 0.22
C LEU A 35 0.43 -3.47 1.23
N CYS A 36 -0.85 -3.58 0.86
CA CYS A 36 -1.96 -3.35 1.80
C CYS A 36 -1.91 -4.33 2.98
N SER A 37 -1.66 -5.61 2.69
CA SER A 37 -1.50 -6.62 3.74
C SER A 37 -0.33 -6.30 4.68
N CYS A 38 0.81 -5.87 4.12
CA CYS A 38 1.97 -5.45 4.91
C CYS A 38 1.69 -4.23 5.81
N TYR A 39 0.85 -3.30 5.36
CA TYR A 39 0.43 -2.14 6.17
C TYR A 39 -0.29 -2.58 7.45
N HIS A 40 -1.32 -3.42 7.30
CA HIS A 40 -2.11 -3.91 8.42
C HIS A 40 -1.31 -4.81 9.37
N ASP A 41 -0.54 -5.76 8.82
CA ASP A 41 0.32 -6.63 9.61
C ASP A 41 1.37 -5.82 10.38
N GLY A 42 1.92 -4.78 9.75
CA GLY A 42 2.87 -3.85 10.37
C GLY A 42 2.27 -3.13 11.58
N ALA A 43 1.04 -2.61 11.45
CA ALA A 43 0.32 -1.96 12.55
C ALA A 43 0.06 -2.93 13.72
N GLU A 44 -0.37 -4.17 13.43
CA GLU A 44 -0.57 -5.19 14.47
C GLU A 44 0.75 -5.53 15.19
N ILE A 45 1.83 -5.74 14.43
CA ILE A 45 3.15 -6.04 14.98
C ILE A 45 3.64 -4.91 15.90
N LEU A 46 3.48 -3.64 15.49
CA LEU A 46 3.87 -2.49 16.32
C LEU A 46 3.05 -2.41 17.61
N ASN A 47 1.73 -2.57 17.50
CA ASN A 47 0.83 -2.60 18.67
C ASN A 47 1.22 -3.71 19.65
N LEU A 48 1.55 -4.91 19.17
CA LEU A 48 1.97 -6.03 20.00
C LEU A 48 3.40 -5.87 20.55
N SER A 49 4.29 -5.19 19.82
CA SER A 49 5.68 -4.99 20.22
C SER A 49 5.82 -4.05 21.41
N ASN A 50 4.92 -3.07 21.54
CA ASN A 50 4.88 -2.15 22.69
C ASN A 50 3.44 -1.74 23.01
N PRO A 51 2.70 -2.59 23.74
CA PRO A 51 1.29 -2.37 24.01
C PRO A 51 1.02 -1.03 24.67
N GLY A 52 0.25 -0.17 24.00
CA GLY A 52 -0.15 1.16 24.46
C GLY A 52 0.53 2.32 23.74
N ASP A 53 1.70 2.11 23.12
CA ASP A 53 2.41 3.16 22.35
C ASP A 53 1.93 3.24 20.90
N TYR A 54 1.43 2.14 20.34
CA TYR A 54 0.88 2.04 18.98
C TYR A 54 -0.52 1.44 19.00
N PRO A 55 -1.54 2.13 19.55
CA PRO A 55 -2.91 1.63 19.50
C PRO A 55 -3.34 1.47 18.04
N ILE A 56 -4.02 0.36 17.73
CA ILE A 56 -4.64 0.16 16.41
C ILE A 56 -5.78 1.17 16.28
N ASP A 57 -5.73 1.97 15.21
CA ASP A 57 -6.83 2.81 14.78
C ASP A 57 -7.68 2.02 13.79
N GLU A 58 -8.95 1.75 14.15
CA GLU A 58 -9.86 0.98 13.28
C GLU A 58 -10.30 1.76 12.04
N ASP A 59 -10.13 3.08 12.05
CA ASP A 59 -10.42 3.95 10.88
C ASP A 59 -9.17 4.15 10.00
N ASP A 60 -8.00 3.65 10.41
CA ASP A 60 -6.76 3.72 9.62
C ASP A 60 -6.64 2.55 8.66
N ASP A 61 -6.82 2.86 7.38
CA ASP A 61 -6.86 1.91 6.27
C ASP A 61 -6.00 2.42 5.09
N VAL A 62 -5.66 1.50 4.20
CA VAL A 62 -4.85 1.79 3.01
C VAL A 62 -5.54 1.23 1.76
N ASP A 63 -5.55 2.05 0.71
CA ASP A 63 -6.05 1.69 -0.62
C ASP A 63 -4.96 1.92 -1.68
N TYR A 64 -5.24 1.58 -2.93
CA TYR A 64 -4.30 1.77 -4.02
C TYR A 64 -4.98 2.20 -5.33
N GLU A 65 -4.18 2.79 -6.22
CA GLU A 65 -4.54 3.04 -7.60
C GLU A 65 -3.44 2.52 -8.52
N ILE A 66 -3.83 1.81 -9.58
CA ILE A 66 -2.90 1.38 -10.62
C ILE A 66 -2.85 2.46 -11.72
N LEU A 67 -1.66 2.97 -11.96
CA LEU A 67 -1.38 4.03 -12.93
C LEU A 67 -0.76 3.42 -14.19
N GLU A 68 -1.41 3.58 -15.34
CA GLU A 68 -0.79 3.29 -16.64
C GLU A 68 0.21 4.41 -16.99
N VAL A 69 1.45 4.05 -17.29
CA VAL A 69 2.51 4.99 -17.63
C VAL A 69 3.10 4.69 -19.01
N ASP A 70 3.37 5.77 -19.75
CA ASP A 70 4.08 5.71 -21.02
C ASP A 70 5.60 5.73 -20.77
N VAL A 71 6.28 4.66 -21.16
CA VAL A 71 7.75 4.50 -21.07
C VAL A 71 8.36 4.36 -22.45
#